data_AF-A0A8H6HKZ2-F1
#
_entry.id   AF-A0A8H6HKZ2-F1
#
_cell.length_a   1.000
_cell.length_b   1.000
_cell.length_c   1.000
_cell.angle_alpha   90.00
_cell.angle_beta   90.00
_cell.angle_gamma   90.00
#
_symmetry.space_group_name_H-M   'P 1'
#
loop_
_entity.id
_entity.type
_entity.pdbx_description
1 polymer ?
#
loop_
_entity_poly.entity_id
_entity_poly.type
_entity_poly.pdbx_seq_one_letter_code
_entity_poly.pdbx_strand_id
1 'polypeptide(L)'
;MPYLGIPSALLRLYYIFPSPGAPWSWETWKNITNVRFGLFPEQDDQLPPRLSRAAAAHIHLYFKAYSALSTDAEREVFLRTPYLPGSALWHKWVMKMWSDRNLAAIVKKALGAVDCLPFQIMQAENLQTVPAELPLFLAYDEIAGVLFGAEGRWNGTINPLLRPTVATIASCTAGDLLITANALVSRAKQVEQDIHQALEDLAGGSPTENGTATFINLLIRWRMDVNRWGGQDMQNQLAKFEAELTAIREGLWGIPRRPQLLLAKRSTRIDLYHFQAMAEQEDVDDLLDLLKHYFEPSARSRATTPVLLKSDSD
;
A
#
# COMPACT_ATOMS: atom_id res chain seq x y z
N MET A 1 -18.31 7.14 11.83
CA MET A 1 -19.31 7.62 10.84
C MET A 1 -19.26 6.71 9.63
N PRO A 2 -20.38 6.24 9.05
CA PRO A 2 -20.33 5.58 7.75
C PRO A 2 -20.03 6.68 6.73
N TYR A 3 -18.75 6.87 6.41
CA TYR A 3 -18.36 7.81 5.38
C TYR A 3 -18.95 7.32 4.06
N LEU A 4 -19.68 8.22 3.42
CA LEU A 4 -20.09 8.08 2.03
C LEU A 4 -18.86 7.71 1.21
N GLY A 5 -18.91 6.59 0.50
CA GLY A 5 -17.78 6.14 -0.30
C GLY A 5 -17.62 6.94 -1.59
N ILE A 6 -16.60 6.58 -2.36
CA ILE A 6 -16.32 7.10 -3.71
C ILE A 6 -17.59 7.15 -4.61
N PRO A 7 -18.46 6.11 -4.66
CA PRO A 7 -19.68 6.17 -5.49
C PRO A 7 -20.61 7.33 -5.12
N SER A 8 -20.79 7.60 -3.83
CA SER A 8 -21.63 8.70 -3.35
C SER A 8 -21.02 10.06 -3.66
N ALA A 9 -19.70 10.19 -3.56
CA ALA A 9 -18.98 11.42 -3.90
C ALA A 9 -19.10 11.75 -5.40
N LEU A 10 -19.08 10.74 -6.27
CA LEU A 10 -19.27 10.91 -7.72
C LEU A 10 -20.73 11.20 -8.09
N LEU A 11 -21.71 10.62 -7.39
CA LEU A 11 -23.13 10.97 -7.58
C LEU A 11 -23.40 12.44 -7.19
N ARG A 12 -22.84 12.91 -6.07
CA ARG A 12 -22.92 14.35 -5.69
C ARG A 12 -22.32 15.24 -6.75
N LEU A 13 -21.11 14.88 -7.20
CA LEU A 13 -20.37 15.62 -8.20
C LEU A 13 -21.15 15.77 -9.51
N TYR A 14 -21.98 14.78 -9.87
CA TYR A 14 -22.84 14.84 -11.05
C TYR A 14 -23.78 16.05 -11.08
N TYR A 15 -24.24 16.52 -9.92
CA TYR A 15 -25.23 17.59 -9.79
C TYR A 15 -24.70 18.88 -9.16
N ILE A 16 -23.44 18.94 -8.73
CA ILE A 16 -22.91 20.11 -8.01
C ILE A 16 -22.65 21.31 -8.92
N PHE A 17 -22.51 21.09 -10.23
CA PHE A 17 -22.34 22.15 -11.23
C PHE A 17 -23.68 22.52 -11.86
N PRO A 18 -23.85 23.78 -12.32
CA PRO A 18 -25.08 24.23 -12.99
C PRO A 18 -25.49 23.37 -14.19
N SER A 19 -24.52 22.82 -14.92
CA SER A 19 -24.76 21.80 -15.93
C SER A 19 -24.44 20.43 -15.35
N PRO A 20 -25.42 19.54 -15.18
CA PRO A 20 -25.18 18.17 -14.75
C PRO A 20 -24.26 17.43 -15.71
N GLY A 21 -23.55 16.43 -15.20
CA GLY A 21 -22.68 15.58 -16.01
C GLY A 21 -21.21 15.56 -15.60
N ALA A 22 -20.81 16.36 -14.59
CA ALA A 22 -19.48 16.25 -14.01
C ALA A 22 -19.28 14.88 -13.29
N PRO A 23 -18.06 14.34 -13.20
CA PRO A 23 -16.88 14.71 -13.99
C PRO A 23 -16.89 14.11 -15.41
N TRP A 24 -17.96 13.41 -15.81
CA TRP A 24 -18.07 12.61 -17.04
C TRP A 24 -17.98 13.41 -18.34
N SER A 25 -18.17 14.72 -18.28
CA SER A 25 -17.96 15.63 -19.41
C SER A 25 -16.51 16.12 -19.54
N TRP A 26 -15.69 16.03 -18.49
CA TRP A 26 -14.35 16.62 -18.43
C TRP A 26 -13.30 15.76 -19.11
N GLU A 27 -12.46 16.38 -19.94
CA GLU A 27 -11.55 15.67 -20.83
C GLU A 27 -10.54 14.80 -20.07
N THR A 28 -9.99 15.31 -18.97
CA THR A 28 -9.07 14.56 -18.10
C THR A 28 -9.73 13.31 -17.55
N TRP A 29 -10.95 13.43 -17.03
CA TRP A 29 -11.69 12.30 -16.47
C TRP A 29 -12.06 11.28 -17.55
N LYS A 30 -12.47 11.73 -18.73
CA LYS A 30 -12.75 10.86 -19.89
C LYS A 30 -11.50 10.08 -20.30
N ASN A 31 -10.34 10.71 -20.32
CA ASN A 31 -9.08 10.06 -20.67
C ASN A 31 -8.66 8.99 -19.66
N ILE A 32 -8.84 9.27 -18.36
CA ILE A 32 -8.51 8.30 -17.31
C ILE A 32 -9.49 7.12 -17.30
N THR A 33 -10.79 7.39 -17.44
CA THR A 33 -11.84 6.37 -17.29
C THR A 33 -12.20 5.63 -18.58
N ASN A 34 -11.88 6.24 -19.73
CA ASN A 34 -12.35 5.89 -21.07
C ASN A 34 -13.87 5.98 -21.26
N VAL A 35 -14.56 6.83 -20.50
CA VAL A 35 -15.99 7.12 -20.68
C VAL A 35 -16.11 8.32 -21.63
N ARG A 36 -16.26 8.09 -22.93
CA ARG A 36 -16.11 9.13 -23.96
C ARG A 36 -17.32 10.05 -24.11
N PHE A 37 -18.53 9.49 -24.02
CA PHE A 37 -19.78 10.17 -24.39
C PHE A 37 -20.63 10.59 -23.18
N GLY A 38 -20.00 10.72 -22.01
CA GLY A 38 -20.70 10.98 -20.75
C GLY A 38 -21.29 9.71 -20.14
N LEU A 39 -22.06 9.87 -19.06
CA LEU A 39 -22.53 8.74 -18.25
C LEU A 39 -23.82 8.08 -18.78
N PHE A 40 -24.71 8.86 -19.40
CA PHE A 40 -26.01 8.38 -19.90
C PHE A 40 -26.27 8.80 -21.36
N PRO A 41 -25.42 8.38 -22.32
CA PRO A 41 -25.64 8.68 -23.75
C PRO A 41 -26.88 7.95 -24.29
N GLU A 42 -27.45 8.46 -25.38
CA GLU A 42 -28.66 7.87 -26.00
C GLU A 42 -28.39 6.56 -26.74
N GLN A 43 -27.22 6.42 -27.38
CA GLN A 43 -26.85 5.26 -28.19
C GLN A 43 -26.13 4.18 -27.36
N ASP A 44 -26.40 2.91 -27.65
CA ASP A 44 -25.90 1.76 -26.85
C ASP A 44 -24.40 1.53 -26.99
N ASP A 45 -23.84 1.79 -28.17
CA ASP A 45 -22.42 1.72 -28.47
C ASP A 45 -21.60 2.83 -27.81
N GLN A 46 -22.28 3.90 -27.38
CA GLN A 46 -21.67 5.02 -26.66
C GLN A 46 -21.63 4.83 -25.14
N LEU A 47 -22.29 3.79 -24.61
CA LEU A 47 -22.38 3.56 -23.17
C LEU A 47 -20.99 3.42 -22.52
N PRO A 48 -20.85 3.83 -21.25
CA PRO A 48 -19.64 3.58 -20.49
C PRO A 48 -19.23 2.10 -20.53
N PRO A 49 -17.92 1.79 -20.56
CA PRO A 49 -17.46 0.41 -20.62
C PRO A 49 -18.10 -0.46 -19.53
N ARG A 50 -18.52 -1.67 -19.93
CA ARG A 50 -19.16 -2.67 -19.06
C ARG A 50 -20.53 -2.26 -18.49
N LEU A 51 -21.14 -1.19 -19.00
CA LEU A 51 -22.48 -0.78 -18.61
C LEU A 51 -23.49 -1.18 -19.70
N SER A 52 -24.50 -1.96 -19.33
CA SER A 52 -25.63 -2.26 -20.23
C SER A 52 -26.67 -1.15 -20.19
N ARG A 53 -27.48 -1.03 -21.25
CA ARG A 53 -28.58 -0.06 -21.31
C ARG A 53 -29.54 -0.18 -20.12
N ALA A 54 -29.90 -1.42 -19.77
CA ALA A 54 -30.78 -1.69 -18.62
C ALA A 54 -30.15 -1.21 -17.31
N ALA A 55 -28.86 -1.50 -17.08
CA ALA A 55 -28.15 -1.04 -15.88
C ALA A 55 -28.05 0.49 -15.84
N ALA A 56 -27.73 1.12 -16.97
CA ALA A 56 -27.68 2.57 -17.11
C ALA A 56 -29.04 3.22 -16.78
N ALA A 57 -30.15 2.64 -17.25
CA ALA A 57 -31.49 3.13 -16.96
C ALA A 57 -31.82 3.07 -15.44
N HIS A 58 -31.51 1.96 -14.77
CA HIS A 58 -31.71 1.84 -13.33
C HIS A 58 -30.84 2.81 -12.52
N ILE A 59 -29.58 3.00 -12.92
CA ILE A 59 -28.68 3.99 -12.30
C ILE A 59 -29.22 5.40 -12.53
N HIS A 60 -29.69 5.71 -13.74
CA HIS A 60 -30.25 7.04 -14.04
C HIS A 60 -31.51 7.32 -13.20
N LEU A 61 -32.39 6.33 -13.01
CA LEU A 61 -33.54 6.47 -12.09
C LEU A 61 -33.09 6.75 -10.64
N TYR A 62 -32.05 6.07 -10.18
CA TYR A 62 -31.43 6.33 -8.88
C TYR A 62 -30.87 7.76 -8.78
N PHE A 63 -30.21 8.24 -9.84
CA PHE A 63 -29.71 9.61 -9.92
C PHE A 63 -30.85 10.64 -9.92
N LYS A 64 -31.97 10.37 -10.61
CA LYS A 64 -33.15 11.25 -10.61
C LYS A 64 -33.80 11.30 -9.23
N ALA A 65 -33.95 10.16 -8.56
CA ALA A 65 -34.46 10.08 -7.21
C ALA A 65 -33.59 10.89 -6.23
N TYR A 66 -32.27 10.82 -6.38
CA TYR A 66 -31.34 11.64 -5.60
C TYR A 66 -31.54 13.15 -5.83
N SER A 67 -31.64 13.58 -7.09
CA SER A 67 -31.80 15.00 -7.43
C SER A 67 -33.16 15.59 -7.03
N ALA A 68 -34.18 14.76 -6.87
CA ALA A 68 -35.52 15.19 -6.46
C ALA A 68 -35.60 15.58 -4.97
N LEU A 69 -34.57 15.24 -4.18
CA LEU A 69 -34.50 15.59 -2.76
C LEU A 69 -34.13 17.07 -2.59
N SER A 70 -34.89 17.75 -1.73
CA SER A 70 -34.82 19.21 -1.57
C SER A 70 -33.73 19.65 -0.61
N THR A 71 -33.40 18.80 0.38
CA THR A 71 -32.44 19.13 1.42
C THR A 71 -31.21 18.23 1.41
N ASP A 72 -30.09 18.75 1.89
CA ASP A 72 -28.86 17.96 2.02
C ASP A 72 -29.01 16.85 3.07
N ALA A 73 -29.82 17.06 4.11
CA ALA A 73 -30.12 16.04 5.11
C ALA A 73 -30.84 14.83 4.49
N GLU A 74 -31.85 15.05 3.63
CA GLU A 74 -32.52 13.98 2.91
C GLU A 74 -31.56 13.25 1.97
N ARG A 75 -30.69 13.98 1.27
CA ARG A 75 -29.66 13.42 0.39
C ARG A 75 -28.67 12.55 1.15
N GLU A 76 -28.24 12.96 2.34
CA GLU A 76 -27.38 12.20 3.24
C GLU A 76 -28.05 10.88 3.67
N VAL A 77 -29.31 10.92 4.09
CA VAL A 77 -30.08 9.73 4.47
C VAL A 77 -30.27 8.79 3.27
N PHE A 78 -30.62 9.34 2.11
CA PHE A 78 -30.82 8.58 0.88
C PHE A 78 -29.56 7.80 0.47
N LEU A 79 -28.38 8.43 0.55
CA LEU A 79 -27.11 7.78 0.18
C LEU A 79 -26.70 6.67 1.15
N ARG A 80 -27.27 6.63 2.36
CA ARG A 80 -27.05 5.57 3.35
C ARG A 80 -28.09 4.45 3.26
N THR A 81 -29.13 4.61 2.44
CA THR A 81 -30.24 3.65 2.34
C THR A 81 -29.86 2.49 1.39
N PRO A 82 -29.76 1.23 1.87
CA PRO A 82 -29.09 0.16 1.12
C PRO A 82 -29.90 -0.53 0.01
N TYR A 83 -31.11 -0.08 -0.34
CA TYR A 83 -32.07 -0.93 -1.08
C TYR A 83 -32.62 -0.38 -2.39
N LEU A 84 -31.98 0.63 -3.00
CA LEU A 84 -32.37 1.08 -4.34
C LEU A 84 -31.61 0.26 -5.40
N PRO A 85 -32.28 -0.44 -6.34
CA PRO A 85 -31.60 -1.28 -7.34
C PRO A 85 -30.50 -0.56 -8.12
N GLY A 86 -30.72 0.70 -8.48
CA GLY A 86 -29.71 1.54 -9.15
C GLY A 86 -28.49 1.87 -8.28
N SER A 87 -28.64 1.92 -6.94
CA SER A 87 -27.53 2.19 -6.01
C SER A 87 -26.50 1.07 -6.01
N ALA A 88 -26.95 -0.19 -5.92
CA ALA A 88 -26.06 -1.35 -5.95
C ALA A 88 -25.34 -1.49 -7.30
N LEU A 89 -26.05 -1.26 -8.41
CA LEU A 89 -25.46 -1.23 -9.75
C LEU A 89 -24.43 -0.11 -9.91
N TRP A 90 -24.74 1.08 -9.41
CA TRP A 90 -23.85 2.23 -9.41
C TRP A 90 -22.58 1.94 -8.63
N HIS A 91 -22.71 1.48 -7.39
CA HIS A 91 -21.58 1.13 -6.53
C HIS A 91 -20.68 0.10 -7.21
N LYS A 92 -21.26 -1.01 -7.67
CA LYS A 92 -20.51 -2.10 -8.33
C LYS A 92 -19.75 -1.59 -9.54
N TRP A 93 -20.39 -0.78 -10.38
CA TRP A 93 -19.76 -0.23 -11.58
C TRP A 93 -18.64 0.75 -11.24
N VAL A 94 -18.87 1.70 -10.33
CA VAL A 94 -17.85 2.68 -9.91
C VAL A 94 -16.63 2.00 -9.31
N MET A 95 -16.82 1.07 -8.36
CA MET A 95 -15.69 0.41 -7.70
C MET A 95 -14.90 -0.46 -8.69
N LYS A 96 -15.59 -1.12 -9.64
CA LYS A 96 -14.92 -1.86 -10.70
C LYS A 96 -14.12 -0.93 -11.62
N MET A 97 -14.69 0.19 -12.04
CA MET A 97 -13.98 1.20 -12.83
C MET A 97 -12.77 1.76 -12.06
N TRP A 98 -12.94 2.04 -10.77
CA TRP A 98 -11.88 2.56 -9.91
C TRP A 98 -10.68 1.62 -9.83
N SER A 99 -10.94 0.31 -9.72
CA SER A 99 -9.93 -0.74 -9.75
C SER A 99 -9.33 -0.93 -11.14
N ASP A 100 -10.15 -1.14 -12.18
CA ASP A 100 -9.70 -1.39 -13.57
C ASP A 100 -8.82 -0.22 -14.10
N ARG A 101 -9.00 1.00 -13.59
CA ARG A 101 -8.25 2.21 -13.99
C ARG A 101 -7.17 2.63 -12.99
N ASN A 102 -6.93 1.85 -11.94
CA ASN A 102 -5.94 2.14 -10.90
C ASN A 102 -6.07 3.56 -10.31
N LEU A 103 -7.30 4.06 -10.13
CA LEU A 103 -7.54 5.43 -9.64
C LEU A 103 -6.97 5.64 -8.23
N ALA A 104 -7.01 4.61 -7.37
CA ALA A 104 -6.37 4.66 -6.05
C ALA A 104 -4.85 4.89 -6.15
N ALA A 105 -4.18 4.33 -7.16
CA ALA A 105 -2.75 4.54 -7.37
C ALA A 105 -2.44 5.97 -7.83
N ILE A 106 -3.31 6.57 -8.64
CA ILE A 106 -3.21 7.97 -9.06
C ILE A 106 -3.33 8.89 -7.82
N VAL A 107 -4.34 8.66 -6.98
CA VAL A 107 -4.53 9.42 -5.73
C VAL A 107 -3.37 9.22 -4.77
N LYS A 108 -2.86 7.99 -4.62
CA LYS A 108 -1.66 7.69 -3.82
C LYS A 108 -0.44 8.45 -4.32
N LYS A 109 -0.26 8.57 -5.64
CA LYS A 109 0.84 9.36 -6.21
C LYS A 109 0.71 10.85 -5.89
N ALA A 110 -0.51 11.40 -5.95
CA ALA A 110 -0.77 12.78 -5.56
C ALA A 110 -0.50 13.01 -4.06
N LEU A 111 -0.92 12.10 -3.18
CA LEU A 111 -0.58 12.13 -1.76
C LEU A 111 0.94 12.10 -1.53
N GLY A 112 1.66 11.25 -2.28
CA GLY A 112 3.12 11.14 -2.19
C GLY A 112 3.88 12.38 -2.66
N ALA A 113 3.32 13.14 -3.61
CA ALA A 113 3.94 14.35 -4.14
C ALA A 113 3.97 15.51 -3.11
N VAL A 114 3.16 15.41 -2.06
CA VAL A 114 3.09 16.39 -0.95
C VAL A 114 3.39 15.75 0.41
N ASP A 115 4.16 14.65 0.40
CA ASP A 115 4.62 13.93 1.59
C ASP A 115 3.52 13.48 2.57
N CYS A 116 2.32 13.19 2.05
CA CYS A 116 1.17 12.76 2.84
C CYS A 116 1.01 11.23 2.96
N LEU A 117 1.98 10.42 2.52
CA LEU A 117 1.91 8.96 2.71
C LEU A 117 2.32 8.59 4.13
N PRO A 118 1.73 7.53 4.73
CA PRO A 118 2.03 7.14 6.11
C PRO A 118 3.53 6.99 6.39
N PHE A 119 4.26 6.30 5.51
CA PHE A 119 5.71 6.08 5.69
C PHE A 119 6.56 7.34 5.47
N GLN A 120 6.12 8.30 4.65
CA GLN A 120 6.82 9.58 4.52
C GLN A 120 6.70 10.38 5.82
N ILE A 121 5.50 10.43 6.39
CA ILE A 121 5.24 11.10 7.68
C ILE A 121 6.03 10.41 8.79
N MET A 122 5.99 9.07 8.85
CA MET A 122 6.76 8.32 9.86
C MET A 122 8.26 8.60 9.77
N GLN A 123 8.83 8.71 8.57
CA GLN A 123 10.24 9.09 8.41
C GLN A 123 10.49 10.54 8.84
N ALA A 124 9.66 11.48 8.38
CA ALA A 124 9.83 12.91 8.66
C ALA A 124 9.71 13.24 10.16
N GLU A 125 8.80 12.55 10.87
CA GLU A 125 8.51 12.75 12.29
C GLU A 125 9.19 11.72 13.20
N ASN A 126 10.01 10.83 12.65
CA ASN A 126 10.67 9.72 13.35
C ASN A 126 9.69 8.85 14.19
N LEU A 127 8.52 8.53 13.63
CA LEU A 127 7.48 7.75 14.30
C LEU A 127 7.73 6.24 14.15
N GLN A 128 7.51 5.50 15.25
CA GLN A 128 7.57 4.03 15.28
C GLN A 128 6.21 3.35 15.03
N THR A 129 5.15 4.14 14.94
CA THR A 129 3.77 3.70 14.73
C THR A 129 3.15 4.48 13.59
N VAL A 130 2.25 3.83 12.85
CA VAL A 130 1.49 4.51 11.79
C VAL A 130 0.68 5.65 12.40
N PRO A 131 0.71 6.87 11.81
CA PRO A 131 -0.08 7.98 12.30
C PRO A 131 -1.57 7.64 12.24
N ALA A 132 -2.34 8.09 13.24
CA ALA A 132 -3.78 7.83 13.29
C ALA A 132 -4.54 8.54 12.15
N GLU A 133 -4.06 9.72 11.75
CA GLU A 133 -4.65 10.54 10.71
C GLU A 133 -3.55 11.07 9.77
N LEU A 134 -3.91 11.30 8.51
CA LEU A 134 -3.04 11.88 7.50
C LEU A 134 -3.48 13.33 7.22
N PRO A 135 -2.55 14.27 6.93
CA PRO A 135 -2.88 15.66 6.62
C PRO A 135 -3.40 15.83 5.18
N LEU A 136 -4.50 15.14 4.86
CA LEU A 136 -5.03 14.98 3.49
C LEU A 136 -5.34 16.31 2.78
N PHE A 137 -5.65 17.36 3.54
CA PHE A 137 -5.97 18.68 3.00
C PHE A 137 -4.81 19.27 2.18
N LEU A 138 -3.56 18.92 2.50
CA LEU A 138 -2.38 19.35 1.75
C LEU A 138 -2.35 18.77 0.33
N ALA A 139 -3.00 17.63 0.10
CA ALA A 139 -3.02 16.94 -1.18
C ALA A 139 -4.25 17.27 -2.05
N TYR A 140 -5.19 18.09 -1.58
CA TYR A 140 -6.45 18.33 -2.29
C TYR A 140 -6.23 18.96 -3.68
N ASP A 141 -5.31 19.91 -3.78
CA ASP A 141 -5.00 20.59 -5.05
C ASP A 141 -4.36 19.62 -6.07
N GLU A 142 -3.48 18.75 -5.59
CA GLU A 142 -2.83 17.71 -6.39
C GLU A 142 -3.83 16.65 -6.83
N ILE A 143 -4.65 16.13 -5.92
CA ILE A 143 -5.69 15.14 -6.24
C ILE A 143 -6.69 15.71 -7.26
N ALA A 144 -7.16 16.95 -7.06
CA ALA A 144 -8.08 17.59 -7.99
C ALA A 144 -7.45 17.79 -9.37
N GLY A 145 -6.19 18.22 -9.41
CA GLY A 145 -5.44 18.39 -10.66
C GLY A 145 -5.26 17.08 -11.43
N VAL A 146 -4.84 16.00 -10.76
CA VAL A 146 -4.58 14.73 -11.46
C VAL A 146 -5.85 13.99 -11.88
N LEU A 147 -6.96 14.14 -11.14
CA LEU A 147 -8.21 13.46 -11.46
C LEU A 147 -9.06 14.25 -12.47
N PHE A 148 -9.12 15.57 -12.31
CA PHE A 148 -10.10 16.40 -13.01
C PHE A 148 -9.46 17.43 -13.95
N GLY A 149 -8.13 17.60 -13.91
CA GLY A 149 -7.42 18.51 -14.80
C GLY A 149 -7.73 19.97 -14.55
N ALA A 150 -7.99 20.72 -15.62
CA ALA A 150 -8.26 22.15 -15.56
C ALA A 150 -9.52 22.46 -14.73
N GLU A 151 -10.57 21.65 -14.87
CA GLU A 151 -11.82 21.78 -14.12
C GLU A 151 -11.65 21.49 -12.63
N GLY A 152 -10.60 20.72 -12.29
CA GLY A 152 -10.16 20.43 -10.93
C GLY A 152 -9.67 21.65 -10.17
N ARG A 153 -9.16 22.67 -10.87
CA ARG A 153 -8.45 23.81 -10.29
C ARG A 153 -9.09 25.14 -10.68
N TRP A 154 -9.09 26.07 -9.74
CA TRP A 154 -9.45 27.46 -9.91
C TRP A 154 -8.31 28.32 -9.37
N ASN A 155 -7.68 29.12 -10.23
CA ASN A 155 -6.53 29.98 -9.89
C ASN A 155 -5.38 29.23 -9.19
N GLY A 156 -5.06 28.02 -9.66
CA GLY A 156 -3.96 27.20 -9.12
C GLY A 156 -4.32 26.42 -7.84
N THR A 157 -5.50 26.62 -7.27
CA THR A 157 -6.00 25.89 -6.09
C THR A 157 -7.19 25.01 -6.45
N ILE A 158 -7.60 24.09 -5.59
CA ILE A 158 -8.78 23.25 -5.80
C ILE A 158 -10.04 24.11 -6.02
N ASN A 159 -10.85 23.75 -7.02
CA ASN A 159 -12.17 24.33 -7.19
C ASN A 159 -13.01 24.07 -5.90
N PRO A 160 -13.54 25.12 -5.23
CA PRO A 160 -14.23 24.95 -3.94
C PRO A 160 -15.39 23.95 -3.97
N LEU A 161 -16.09 23.83 -5.12
CA LEU A 161 -17.18 22.88 -5.30
C LEU A 161 -16.69 21.42 -5.26
N LEU A 162 -15.42 21.16 -5.59
CA LEU A 162 -14.85 19.82 -5.61
C LEU A 162 -14.30 19.37 -4.26
N ARG A 163 -14.10 20.30 -3.34
CA ARG A 163 -13.45 20.01 -2.05
C ARG A 163 -14.13 18.87 -1.29
N PRO A 164 -15.47 18.79 -1.17
CA PRO A 164 -16.12 17.65 -0.50
C PRO A 164 -15.88 16.32 -1.20
N THR A 165 -15.90 16.31 -2.54
CA THR A 165 -15.67 15.11 -3.35
C THR A 165 -14.22 14.64 -3.24
N VAL A 166 -13.26 15.56 -3.36
CA VAL A 166 -11.84 15.27 -3.22
C VAL A 166 -11.49 14.82 -1.80
N ALA A 167 -12.06 15.46 -0.78
CA ALA A 167 -11.91 15.03 0.61
C ALA A 167 -12.39 13.58 0.79
N THR A 168 -13.56 13.23 0.25
CA THR A 168 -14.10 11.87 0.33
C THR A 168 -13.18 10.86 -0.36
N ILE A 169 -12.71 11.15 -1.57
CA ILE A 169 -11.79 10.29 -2.33
C ILE A 169 -10.46 10.11 -1.57
N ALA A 170 -9.91 11.20 -1.03
CA ALA A 170 -8.69 11.19 -0.25
C ALA A 170 -8.85 10.35 1.01
N SER A 171 -9.94 10.53 1.77
CA SER A 171 -10.21 9.76 2.99
C SER A 171 -10.40 8.27 2.73
N CYS A 172 -11.11 7.87 1.67
CA CYS A 172 -11.22 6.46 1.30
C CYS A 172 -9.85 5.86 0.99
N THR A 173 -9.05 6.54 0.17
CA THR A 173 -7.70 6.06 -0.20
C THR A 173 -6.78 6.02 1.01
N ALA A 174 -6.86 7.01 1.90
CA ALA A 174 -6.11 7.08 3.14
C ALA A 174 -6.45 5.93 4.09
N GLY A 175 -7.72 5.55 4.20
CA GLY A 175 -8.15 4.40 4.99
C GLY A 175 -7.43 3.12 4.57
N ASP A 176 -7.41 2.82 3.27
CA ASP A 176 -6.72 1.65 2.73
C ASP A 176 -5.19 1.71 2.96
N LEU A 177 -4.60 2.91 2.81
CA LEU A 177 -3.18 3.14 3.07
C LEU A 177 -2.83 2.90 4.54
N LEU A 178 -3.64 3.39 5.47
CA LEU A 178 -3.45 3.23 6.91
C LEU A 178 -3.60 1.76 7.33
N ILE A 179 -4.60 1.04 6.81
CA ILE A 179 -4.76 -0.40 7.06
C ILE A 179 -3.52 -1.16 6.58
N THR A 180 -3.08 -0.89 5.34
CA THR A 180 -1.91 -1.54 4.75
C THR A 180 -0.63 -1.22 5.51
N ALA A 181 -0.43 0.04 5.89
CA ALA A 181 0.73 0.47 6.67
C ALA A 181 0.75 -0.20 8.04
N ASN A 182 -0.38 -0.28 8.73
CA ASN A 182 -0.47 -0.94 10.03
C ASN A 182 -0.12 -2.43 9.94
N ALA A 183 -0.65 -3.12 8.92
CA ALA A 183 -0.30 -4.53 8.68
C ALA A 183 1.21 -4.71 8.43
N LEU A 184 1.83 -3.81 7.66
CA LEU A 184 3.27 -3.84 7.40
C LEU A 184 4.11 -3.56 8.64
N VAL A 185 3.74 -2.58 9.46
CA VAL A 185 4.44 -2.28 10.73
C VAL A 185 4.33 -3.44 11.70
N SER A 186 3.13 -4.02 11.88
CA SER A 186 2.93 -5.19 12.75
C SER A 186 3.75 -6.39 12.26
N ARG A 187 3.76 -6.63 10.95
CA ARG A 187 4.58 -7.68 10.33
C ARG A 187 6.07 -7.44 10.54
N ALA A 188 6.57 -6.21 10.40
CA ALA A 188 7.98 -5.90 10.61
C ALA A 188 8.41 -6.16 12.06
N LYS A 189 7.55 -5.86 13.04
CA LYS A 189 7.79 -6.19 14.46
C LYS A 189 7.83 -7.70 14.69
N GLN A 190 6.94 -8.46 14.05
CA GLN A 190 6.97 -9.91 14.13
C GLN A 190 8.27 -10.46 13.53
N VAL A 191 8.67 -10.00 12.34
CA VAL A 191 9.93 -10.42 11.71
C VAL A 191 11.13 -10.11 12.60
N GLU A 192 11.17 -8.95 13.27
CA GLU A 192 12.22 -8.63 14.24
C GLU A 192 12.27 -9.63 15.41
N GLN A 193 11.11 -10.03 15.94
CA GLN A 193 11.02 -11.06 16.99
C GLN A 193 11.47 -12.43 16.47
N ASP A 194 11.08 -12.79 15.25
CA ASP A 194 11.49 -14.05 14.61
C ASP A 194 13.00 -14.08 14.37
N ILE A 195 13.63 -12.94 14.03
CA ILE A 195 15.09 -12.79 13.93
C ILE A 195 15.75 -13.06 15.29
N HIS A 196 15.22 -12.47 16.36
CA HIS A 196 15.71 -12.71 17.70
C HIS A 196 15.60 -14.19 18.09
N GLN A 197 14.46 -14.84 17.82
CA GLN A 197 14.27 -16.26 18.10
C GLN A 197 15.24 -17.13 17.29
N ALA A 198 15.39 -16.87 15.99
CA ALA A 198 16.31 -17.61 15.13
C ALA A 198 17.76 -17.53 15.63
N LEU A 199 18.18 -16.35 16.12
CA LEU A 199 19.48 -16.19 16.76
C LEU A 199 19.61 -16.96 18.08
N GLU A 200 18.56 -16.99 18.90
CA GLU A 200 18.55 -17.76 20.14
C GLU A 200 18.61 -19.27 19.88
N ASP A 201 17.90 -19.76 18.86
CA ASP A 201 17.91 -21.17 18.45
C ASP A 201 19.29 -21.59 17.94
N LEU A 202 19.93 -20.73 17.14
CA LEU A 202 21.32 -20.91 16.69
C LEU A 202 22.33 -20.90 17.86
N ALA A 203 21.99 -20.28 18.99
CA ALA A 203 22.84 -20.28 20.20
C ALA A 203 22.55 -21.39 21.19
N GLY A 204 21.33 -21.92 21.20
CA GLY A 204 20.92 -23.04 22.05
C GLY A 204 21.29 -24.42 21.49
N GLY A 205 21.55 -24.53 20.19
CA GLY A 205 21.87 -25.79 19.50
C GLY A 205 23.14 -25.73 18.65
N SER A 206 23.47 -26.84 17.98
CA SER A 206 24.45 -26.84 16.90
C SER A 206 23.88 -26.09 15.69
N PRO A 207 24.62 -25.16 15.06
CA PRO A 207 24.13 -24.45 13.89
C PRO A 207 23.76 -25.44 12.78
N THR A 208 22.59 -25.23 12.17
CA THR A 208 22.15 -26.01 11.01
C THR A 208 22.04 -25.10 9.79
N GLU A 209 22.12 -25.68 8.60
CA GLU A 209 22.00 -24.96 7.33
C GLU A 209 20.66 -24.25 7.26
N ASN A 210 19.58 -24.99 7.50
CA ASN A 210 18.23 -24.46 7.55
C ASN A 210 18.05 -23.34 8.57
N GLY A 211 18.64 -23.46 9.78
CA GLY A 211 18.57 -22.41 10.80
C GLY A 211 19.27 -21.12 10.35
N THR A 212 20.46 -21.27 9.75
CA THR A 212 21.27 -20.13 9.27
C THR A 212 20.62 -19.46 8.06
N ALA A 213 20.12 -20.25 7.10
CA ALA A 213 19.39 -19.76 5.94
C ALA A 213 18.10 -19.03 6.34
N THR A 214 17.37 -19.54 7.35
CA THR A 214 16.18 -18.89 7.90
C THR A 214 16.52 -17.52 8.47
N PHE A 215 17.57 -17.42 9.29
CA PHE A 215 18.04 -16.13 9.83
C PHE A 215 18.41 -15.14 8.73
N ILE A 216 19.17 -15.56 7.70
CA ILE A 216 19.55 -14.71 6.56
C ILE A 216 18.30 -14.17 5.85
N ASN A 217 17.35 -15.05 5.51
CA ASN A 217 16.14 -14.68 4.80
C ASN A 217 15.24 -13.73 5.60
N LEU A 218 15.13 -13.95 6.91
CA LEU A 218 14.41 -13.03 7.81
C LEU A 218 15.09 -11.66 7.83
N LEU A 219 16.42 -11.60 7.89
CA LEU A 219 17.17 -10.35 7.89
C LEU A 219 17.04 -9.59 6.55
N ILE A 220 17.07 -10.29 5.41
CA ILE A 220 16.80 -9.68 4.09
C ILE A 220 15.43 -9.00 4.10
N ARG A 221 14.42 -9.75 4.53
CA ARG A 221 13.04 -9.27 4.56
C ARG A 221 12.90 -8.06 5.49
N TRP A 222 13.51 -8.10 6.67
CA TRP A 222 13.45 -7.01 7.63
C TRP A 222 14.19 -5.77 7.14
N ARG A 223 15.38 -5.94 6.53
CA ARG A 223 16.14 -4.85 5.91
C ARG A 223 15.32 -4.08 4.87
N MET A 224 14.50 -4.77 4.07
CA MET A 224 13.60 -4.09 3.12
C MET A 224 12.57 -3.19 3.83
N ASP A 225 12.07 -3.61 4.98
CA ASP A 225 11.11 -2.83 5.78
C ASP A 225 11.80 -1.66 6.49
N VAL A 226 12.97 -1.89 7.09
CA VAL A 226 13.82 -0.85 7.71
C VAL A 226 14.25 0.21 6.69
N ASN A 227 14.63 -0.18 5.47
CA ASN A 227 14.97 0.78 4.41
C ASN A 227 13.77 1.59 3.91
N ARG A 228 12.54 1.10 4.11
CA ARG A 228 11.33 1.78 3.65
C ARG A 228 10.81 2.82 4.64
N TRP A 229 10.92 2.62 5.94
CA TRP A 229 10.45 3.61 6.94
C TRP A 229 11.17 3.55 8.29
N GLY A 230 12.21 2.74 8.41
CA GLY A 230 12.91 2.52 9.67
C GLY A 230 13.58 3.79 10.16
N GLY A 231 13.14 4.25 11.34
CA GLY A 231 13.82 5.32 12.08
C GLY A 231 15.17 4.87 12.61
N GLN A 232 15.87 5.78 13.29
CA GLN A 232 17.24 5.55 13.76
C GLN A 232 17.37 4.28 14.63
N ASP A 233 16.37 3.97 15.46
CA ASP A 233 16.40 2.78 16.32
C ASP A 233 16.37 1.47 15.53
N MET A 234 15.50 1.37 14.52
CA MET A 234 15.43 0.19 13.65
C MET A 234 16.72 0.05 12.82
N GLN A 235 17.29 1.16 12.36
CA GLN A 235 18.58 1.17 11.66
C GLN A 235 19.73 0.70 12.56
N ASN A 236 19.77 1.17 13.81
CA ASN A 236 20.75 0.74 14.80
C ASN A 236 20.61 -0.76 15.11
N GLN A 237 19.40 -1.27 15.17
CA GLN A 237 19.13 -2.68 15.44
C GLN A 237 19.46 -3.56 14.22
N LEU A 238 19.17 -3.10 13.00
CA LEU A 238 19.63 -3.73 11.76
C LEU A 238 21.16 -3.83 11.72
N ALA A 239 21.88 -2.76 12.06
CA ALA A 239 23.34 -2.78 12.11
C ALA A 239 23.89 -3.82 13.11
N LYS A 240 23.19 -4.06 14.23
CA LYS A 240 23.56 -5.14 15.17
C LYS A 240 23.38 -6.51 14.52
N PHE A 241 22.23 -6.79 13.91
CA PHE A 241 22.03 -8.07 13.25
C PHE A 241 22.96 -8.29 12.05
N GLU A 242 23.32 -7.24 11.31
CA GLU A 242 24.32 -7.32 10.25
C GLU A 242 25.73 -7.61 10.80
N ALA A 243 26.07 -7.11 11.99
CA ALA A 243 27.32 -7.46 12.66
C ALA A 243 27.33 -8.95 13.08
N GLU A 244 26.22 -9.47 13.62
CA GLU A 244 26.08 -10.90 13.93
C GLU A 244 26.19 -11.74 12.64
N LEU A 245 25.52 -11.34 11.55
CA LEU A 245 25.60 -12.03 10.26
C LEU A 245 27.05 -12.05 9.71
N THR A 246 27.78 -10.94 9.88
CA THR A 246 29.18 -10.85 9.46
C THR A 246 30.06 -11.81 10.25
N ALA A 247 29.84 -11.94 11.57
CA ALA A 247 30.57 -12.90 12.39
C ALA A 247 30.23 -14.35 12.04
N ILE A 248 28.97 -14.68 11.70
CA ILE A 248 28.59 -15.99 11.17
C ILE A 248 29.35 -16.29 9.86
N ARG A 249 29.38 -15.33 8.93
CA ARG A 249 30.13 -15.44 7.67
C ARG A 249 31.62 -15.70 7.91
N GLU A 250 32.25 -14.98 8.83
CA GLU A 250 33.66 -15.19 9.19
C GLU A 250 33.92 -16.58 9.77
N GLY A 251 32.99 -17.10 10.59
CA GLY A 251 33.03 -18.45 11.12
C GLY A 251 33.00 -19.53 10.03
N LEU A 252 32.08 -19.40 9.07
CA LEU A 252 31.94 -20.30 7.91
C LEU A 252 33.18 -20.31 7.01
N TRP A 253 33.88 -19.18 6.87
CA TRP A 253 35.08 -19.06 6.02
C TRP A 253 36.37 -19.55 6.68
N GLY A 254 36.34 -20.03 7.92
CA GLY A 254 37.56 -20.50 8.58
C GLY A 254 38.48 -19.40 9.12
N ILE A 255 38.05 -18.12 9.07
CA ILE A 255 38.85 -16.97 9.50
C ILE A 255 38.18 -16.31 10.70
N PRO A 256 38.16 -16.94 11.90
CA PRO A 256 37.57 -16.31 13.07
C PRO A 256 38.45 -15.13 13.51
N ARG A 257 38.11 -13.90 13.12
CA ARG A 257 38.79 -12.68 13.62
C ARG A 257 38.34 -12.30 15.03
N ARG A 258 37.17 -12.77 15.46
CA ARG A 258 36.70 -12.72 16.85
C ARG A 258 36.02 -14.04 17.20
N PRO A 259 36.35 -14.69 18.32
CA PRO A 259 35.88 -16.05 18.61
C PRO A 259 34.42 -16.14 19.09
N GLN A 260 33.65 -15.05 19.20
CA GLN A 260 32.34 -15.07 19.87
C GLN A 260 31.34 -14.11 19.22
N LEU A 261 30.15 -14.63 18.88
CA LEU A 261 28.92 -13.85 18.66
C LEU A 261 28.39 -13.36 20.02
N LEU A 262 28.06 -12.09 20.15
CA LEU A 262 27.60 -11.48 21.41
C LEU A 262 26.09 -11.26 21.36
N LEU A 263 25.32 -12.28 21.74
CA LEU A 263 23.88 -12.10 21.94
C LEU A 263 23.63 -11.12 23.10
N ALA A 264 23.13 -9.94 22.74
CA ALA A 264 23.04 -8.76 23.60
C ALA A 264 22.10 -8.86 24.83
N LYS A 265 21.59 -10.04 25.22
CA LYS A 265 20.72 -10.18 26.40
C LYS A 265 20.95 -11.39 27.30
N ARG A 266 21.66 -12.43 26.85
CA ARG A 266 22.04 -13.56 27.71
C ARG A 266 23.43 -14.02 27.29
N SER A 267 24.25 -14.33 28.28
CA SER A 267 25.64 -14.78 28.17
C SER A 267 25.80 -16.17 27.51
N THR A 268 24.99 -16.49 26.50
CA THR A 268 25.10 -17.68 25.66
C THR A 268 25.97 -17.31 24.46
N ARG A 269 27.15 -17.92 24.39
CA ARG A 269 28.16 -17.68 23.35
C ARG A 269 27.99 -18.75 22.28
N ILE A 270 27.80 -18.33 21.03
CA ILE A 270 27.89 -19.25 19.91
C ILE A 270 29.38 -19.46 19.63
N ASP A 271 29.84 -20.70 19.70
CA ASP A 271 31.17 -21.06 19.26
C ASP A 271 31.21 -21.12 17.73
N LEU A 272 31.93 -20.20 17.11
CA LEU A 272 32.03 -20.10 15.64
C LEU A 272 32.66 -21.35 15.01
N TYR A 273 33.36 -22.17 15.79
CA TYR A 273 33.85 -23.48 15.34
C TYR A 273 32.73 -24.47 15.00
N HIS A 274 31.51 -24.28 15.53
CA HIS A 274 30.37 -25.15 15.20
C HIS A 274 29.78 -24.90 13.81
N PHE A 275 30.03 -23.73 13.20
CA PHE A 275 29.67 -23.47 11.81
C PHE A 275 30.62 -24.18 10.82
N GLN A 276 31.87 -24.42 11.22
CA GLN A 276 32.81 -25.26 10.45
C GLN A 276 32.51 -26.76 10.58
N ALA A 277 31.78 -27.14 11.62
CA ALA A 277 31.35 -28.51 11.88
C ALA A 277 29.94 -28.81 11.32
N MET A 278 29.37 -27.89 10.50
CA MET A 278 28.14 -28.15 9.76
C MET A 278 28.37 -29.28 8.74
N ALA A 279 27.32 -30.07 8.52
CA ALA A 279 27.41 -31.48 8.18
C ALA A 279 28.16 -31.81 6.88
N GLU A 280 28.04 -31.00 5.82
CA GLU A 280 28.67 -31.24 4.51
C GLU A 280 29.16 -29.92 3.84
N GLN A 281 30.16 -30.02 2.95
CA GLN A 281 30.74 -28.86 2.24
C GLN A 281 29.73 -28.15 1.31
N GLU A 282 28.73 -28.89 0.82
CA GLU A 282 27.63 -28.38 -0.02
C GLU A 282 26.76 -27.38 0.75
N ASP A 283 26.37 -27.72 1.99
CA ASP A 283 25.61 -26.84 2.90
C ASP A 283 26.33 -25.50 3.16
N VAL A 284 27.66 -25.55 3.27
CA VAL A 284 28.49 -24.36 3.47
C VAL A 284 28.45 -23.50 2.22
N ASP A 285 28.62 -24.07 1.04
CA ASP A 285 28.64 -23.35 -0.24
C ASP A 285 27.30 -22.65 -0.53
N ASP A 286 26.16 -23.30 -0.25
CA ASP A 286 24.82 -22.73 -0.41
C ASP A 286 24.58 -21.52 0.52
N LEU A 287 25.03 -21.61 1.77
CA LEU A 287 25.00 -20.48 2.70
C LEU A 287 25.91 -19.34 2.24
N LEU A 288 27.09 -19.65 1.70
CA LEU A 288 27.99 -18.64 1.16
C LEU A 288 27.38 -17.91 -0.04
N ASP A 289 26.64 -18.60 -0.87
CA ASP A 289 25.93 -17.99 -2.00
C ASP A 289 24.77 -17.10 -1.54
N LEU A 290 24.00 -17.50 -0.52
CA LEU A 290 23.00 -16.64 0.12
C LEU A 290 23.64 -15.37 0.72
N LEU A 291 24.79 -15.52 1.39
CA LEU A 291 25.54 -14.40 1.96
C LEU A 291 26.11 -13.47 0.87
N LYS A 292 26.61 -14.02 -0.24
CA LYS A 292 27.03 -13.21 -1.41
C LYS A 292 25.85 -12.41 -1.95
N HIS A 293 24.67 -13.01 -2.10
CA HIS A 293 23.47 -12.28 -2.54
C HIS A 293 23.04 -11.17 -1.56
N TYR A 294 23.24 -11.39 -0.25
CA TYR A 294 22.96 -10.38 0.78
C TYR A 294 23.90 -9.16 0.72
N PHE A 295 25.21 -9.41 0.65
CA PHE A 295 26.25 -8.37 0.74
C PHE A 295 26.59 -7.74 -0.61
N GLU A 296 26.48 -8.51 -1.68
CA GLU A 296 26.73 -8.09 -3.06
C GLU A 296 25.45 -8.34 -3.88
N PRO A 297 24.40 -7.53 -3.67
CA PRO A 297 23.23 -7.58 -4.54
C PRO A 297 23.68 -7.15 -5.94
N SER A 298 24.06 -8.12 -6.76
CA SER A 298 24.51 -7.87 -8.13
C SER A 298 23.45 -7.02 -8.82
N ALA A 299 23.90 -6.05 -9.64
CA ALA A 299 23.08 -5.04 -10.29
C ALA A 299 21.93 -5.59 -11.19
N ARG A 300 21.75 -6.90 -11.24
CA ARG A 300 20.65 -7.62 -11.90
C ARG A 300 19.40 -7.80 -11.03
N SER A 301 19.45 -7.62 -9.70
CA SER A 301 18.26 -7.70 -8.83
C SER A 301 17.49 -6.37 -8.73
N ARG A 302 17.11 -5.80 -9.89
CA ARG A 302 16.02 -4.80 -9.98
C ARG A 302 14.77 -5.39 -10.63
N ALA A 303 14.77 -6.67 -10.99
CA ALA A 303 13.73 -7.29 -11.80
C ALA A 303 13.29 -8.65 -11.21
N THR A 304 12.86 -8.69 -9.96
CA THR A 304 11.99 -9.78 -9.50
C THR A 304 11.10 -9.27 -8.38
N THR A 305 9.95 -8.73 -8.80
CA THR A 305 8.76 -8.70 -7.94
C THR A 305 8.49 -10.15 -7.51
N PRO A 306 8.34 -10.45 -6.22
CA PRO A 306 7.98 -11.80 -5.82
C PRO A 306 6.61 -12.14 -6.41
N VAL A 307 6.60 -13.22 -7.20
CA VAL A 307 5.42 -13.89 -7.70
C VAL A 307 4.56 -14.23 -6.48
N LEU A 308 3.37 -13.64 -6.42
CA LEU A 308 2.28 -14.12 -5.56
C LEU A 308 2.02 -15.58 -5.96
N LEU A 309 2.45 -16.52 -5.12
CA LEU A 309 1.97 -17.89 -5.20
C LEU A 309 0.45 -17.84 -5.04
N LYS A 310 -0.24 -18.08 -6.17
CA LYS A 310 -1.64 -18.50 -6.15
C LYS A 310 -1.68 -19.82 -5.40
N SER A 311 -2.43 -19.85 -4.31
CA SER A 311 -2.98 -21.08 -3.75
C SER A 311 -4.13 -21.52 -4.66
N ASP A 312 -3.92 -22.59 -5.41
CA ASP A 312 -5.01 -23.43 -5.91
C ASP A 312 -5.04 -24.73 -5.08
N SER A 313 -6.26 -25.29 -4.98
CA SER A 313 -6.73 -26.53 -4.32
C SER A 313 -7.14 -26.33 -2.85
N ASP A 314 -8.42 -26.44 -2.44
CA ASP A 314 -9.63 -27.03 -3.03
C ASP A 314 -10.89 -26.13 -2.84
#